data_AF-G2T463-F1
#
_entry.id   AF-G2T463-F1
#
_cell.length_a   1.000
_cell.length_b   1.000
_cell.length_c   1.000
_cell.angle_alpha   90.00
_cell.angle_beta   90.00
_cell.angle_gamma   90.00
#
_symmetry.space_group_name_H-M   'P 1'
#
loop_
_entity.id
_entity.type
_entity.pdbx_description
1 polymer ?
#
loop_
_entity_poly.entity_id
_entity_poly.type
_entity_poly.pdbx_seq_one_letter_code
_entity_poly.pdbx_strand_id
1 'polypeptide(L)'
;MYIVLLSGGSGKRLWPLSNDLCSKQYIKLMNHDNQKETAEKCSMLQRVFGQLKTAGLSDNTIVCASSAQVELIESQLDGAAEVAVEPMRRDTFPAVMLSCAYLLSKKGAKEDDVVAFLPVDPYTTGEFFDRIKRLGEYIASTENTIGLLGGVPTYPSTKYGYIVPEKSGQELLKVEGFREKPDEATAEKLVADGALWNCGVFCFQLSMAAGWLTKYGVGTDYDQMVTDYEKLPKKSFDYEVLEHWERIVAIKYADLWKDLGTWNTLTEEMPENSIGDVTWDDTCENSHAINVLGVPMVVMGAKNMVIAASHDGILVADKHQSSYIKDCLTNIADTSKYEERRWGTIKTIDSDEDDGIKSVTRRIKVVAGKTTPEHRHLSHTETITVLSGMGKLILEGVEVDLMAGATVSIAAGKRHAIKAMGSDLRCIEVSIGTDEKSTLDDEIIG
;
A
#
# COMPACT_ATOMS: atom_id res chain seq x y z
N MET A 1 -3.81 22.65 -6.18
CA MET A 1 -3.09 21.84 -5.18
C MET A 1 -3.01 20.41 -5.69
N TYR A 2 -1.82 19.81 -5.62
CA TYR A 2 -1.56 18.41 -5.93
C TYR A 2 -1.54 17.58 -4.65
N ILE A 3 -1.84 16.30 -4.77
CA ILE A 3 -1.77 15.33 -3.67
C ILE A 3 -0.80 14.21 -4.05
N VAL A 4 0.06 13.83 -3.12
CA VAL A 4 0.95 12.68 -3.24
C VAL A 4 0.65 11.71 -2.12
N LEU A 5 0.15 10.54 -2.49
CA LEU A 5 0.02 9.40 -1.61
C LEU A 5 1.36 8.67 -1.51
N LEU A 6 2.01 8.71 -0.34
CA LEU A 6 3.25 7.98 -0.10
C LEU A 6 2.92 6.52 0.25
N SER A 7 3.07 5.63 -0.73
CA SER A 7 2.89 4.19 -0.56
C SER A 7 4.22 3.49 -0.25
N GLY A 8 4.93 4.02 0.74
CA GLY A 8 6.13 3.41 1.28
C GLY A 8 5.80 2.34 2.33
N GLY A 9 6.77 1.47 2.61
CA GLY A 9 6.71 0.51 3.72
C GLY A 9 6.37 -0.91 3.30
N SER A 10 7.38 -1.78 3.27
CA SER A 10 7.16 -3.21 3.44
C SER A 10 6.90 -3.49 4.91
N GLY A 11 5.82 -4.20 5.20
CA GLY A 11 5.46 -4.49 6.58
C GLY A 11 4.74 -5.80 6.70
N LYS A 12 5.38 -6.77 7.36
CA LYS A 12 4.76 -8.06 7.73
C LYS A 12 3.94 -8.00 9.02
N ARG A 13 3.57 -6.79 9.47
CA ARG A 13 2.84 -6.60 10.73
C ARG A 13 1.41 -7.12 10.68
N LEU A 14 0.84 -7.28 9.48
CA LEU A 14 -0.46 -7.92 9.24
C LEU A 14 -0.29 -9.29 8.57
N TRP A 15 0.86 -9.95 8.76
CA TRP A 15 1.04 -11.34 8.32
C TRP A 15 -0.06 -12.20 8.98
N PRO A 16 -0.66 -13.17 8.27
CA PRO A 16 -0.25 -13.74 6.98
C PRO A 16 -0.87 -13.06 5.76
N LEU A 17 -1.53 -11.90 5.92
CA LEU A 17 -2.13 -11.20 4.78
C LEU A 17 -1.19 -10.19 4.14
N SER A 18 -0.25 -9.64 4.90
CA SER A 18 0.80 -8.76 4.38
C SER A 18 2.09 -9.53 4.10
N ASN A 19 2.70 -9.26 2.95
CA ASN A 19 4.04 -9.71 2.57
C ASN A 19 4.77 -8.61 1.77
N ASP A 20 5.93 -8.93 1.19
CA ASP A 20 6.73 -7.94 0.47
C ASP A 20 6.10 -7.46 -0.86
N LEU A 21 5.23 -8.27 -1.48
CA LEU A 21 4.48 -7.92 -2.69
C LEU A 21 3.16 -7.21 -2.35
N CYS A 22 2.46 -7.69 -1.33
CA CYS A 22 1.19 -7.14 -0.84
C CYS A 22 1.41 -6.54 0.56
N SER A 23 1.82 -5.26 0.61
CA SER A 23 1.97 -4.51 1.86
C SER A 23 0.61 -4.19 2.50
N LYS A 24 0.63 -3.83 3.80
CA LYS A 24 -0.58 -3.67 4.63
C LYS A 24 -1.67 -2.78 4.01
N GLN A 25 -1.29 -1.71 3.33
CA GLN A 25 -2.19 -0.73 2.75
C GLN A 25 -3.08 -1.29 1.62
N TYR A 26 -2.69 -2.41 1.04
CA TYR A 26 -3.37 -3.04 -0.08
C TYR A 26 -4.34 -4.15 0.35
N ILE A 27 -4.39 -4.52 1.62
CA ILE A 27 -5.23 -5.62 2.11
C ILE A 27 -6.68 -5.15 2.24
N LYS A 28 -7.60 -5.86 1.57
CA LYS A 28 -9.04 -5.54 1.53
C LYS A 28 -9.78 -6.11 2.75
N LEU A 29 -9.76 -5.37 3.86
CA LEU A 29 -10.42 -5.77 5.13
C LEU A 29 -11.42 -4.75 5.67
N MET A 30 -11.45 -3.55 5.11
CA MET A 30 -12.29 -2.46 5.63
C MET A 30 -13.54 -2.30 4.79
N ASN A 31 -14.56 -1.63 5.35
CA ASN A 31 -15.71 -1.19 4.56
C ASN A 31 -15.40 0.15 3.91
N HIS A 32 -16.00 0.41 2.74
CA HIS A 32 -16.00 1.74 2.18
C HIS A 32 -16.82 2.69 3.07
N ASP A 33 -16.39 3.95 3.21
CA ASP A 33 -17.07 4.92 4.09
C ASP A 33 -18.54 5.15 3.74
N ASN A 34 -18.84 5.14 2.44
CA ASN A 34 -20.19 5.37 1.92
C ASN A 34 -21.05 4.09 1.92
N GLN A 35 -20.50 2.94 2.31
CA GLN A 35 -21.14 1.63 2.21
C GLN A 35 -20.77 0.76 3.41
N LYS A 36 -21.44 1.01 4.54
CA LYS A 36 -21.15 0.32 5.81
C LYS A 36 -21.55 -1.16 5.83
N GLU A 37 -22.32 -1.64 4.86
CA GLU A 37 -22.87 -3.00 4.83
C GLU A 37 -22.69 -3.71 3.47
N THR A 38 -21.62 -3.40 2.73
CA THR A 38 -21.31 -4.17 1.51
C THR A 38 -20.45 -5.39 1.80
N ALA A 39 -20.72 -6.47 1.07
CA ALA A 39 -19.89 -7.67 1.08
C ALA A 39 -18.48 -7.40 0.51
N GLU A 40 -18.34 -6.40 -0.37
CA GLU A 40 -17.04 -6.00 -0.90
C GLU A 40 -16.29 -5.14 0.11
N LYS A 41 -15.13 -5.67 0.54
CA LYS A 41 -14.17 -4.95 1.39
C LYS A 41 -13.20 -4.15 0.52
N CYS A 42 -12.71 -3.05 1.04
CA CYS A 42 -11.72 -2.19 0.42
C CYS A 42 -10.39 -2.20 1.19
N SER A 43 -9.32 -1.87 0.48
CA SER A 43 -8.01 -1.64 1.07
C SER A 43 -7.89 -0.25 1.71
N MET A 44 -6.79 0.01 2.42
CA MET A 44 -6.51 1.34 2.97
C MET A 44 -6.30 2.36 1.85
N LEU A 45 -5.55 1.97 0.82
CA LEU A 45 -5.36 2.78 -0.38
C LEU A 45 -6.71 3.15 -1.03
N GLN A 46 -7.57 2.16 -1.27
CA GLN A 46 -8.89 2.39 -1.89
C GLN A 46 -9.75 3.30 -1.02
N ARG A 47 -9.71 3.12 0.30
CA ARG A 47 -10.46 3.95 1.24
C ARG A 47 -10.01 5.41 1.19
N VAL A 48 -8.70 5.67 1.36
CA VAL A 48 -8.13 7.02 1.32
C VAL A 48 -8.37 7.68 -0.04
N PHE A 49 -8.20 6.95 -1.14
CA PHE A 49 -8.46 7.49 -2.47
C PHE A 49 -9.95 7.80 -2.70
N GLY A 50 -10.86 6.97 -2.19
CA GLY A 50 -12.30 7.25 -2.20
C GLY A 50 -12.69 8.51 -1.40
N GLN A 51 -12.00 8.76 -0.27
CA GLN A 51 -12.17 9.99 0.50
C GLN A 51 -11.61 11.22 -0.23
N LEU A 52 -10.44 11.10 -0.89
CA LEU A 52 -9.91 12.14 -1.76
C LEU A 52 -10.86 12.48 -2.91
N LYS A 53 -11.48 11.47 -3.52
CA LYS A 53 -12.50 11.67 -4.56
C LYS A 53 -13.71 12.42 -4.03
N THR A 54 -14.21 12.04 -2.85
CA THR A 54 -15.34 12.72 -2.19
C THR A 54 -14.99 14.17 -1.85
N ALA A 55 -13.74 14.41 -1.45
CA ALA A 55 -13.22 15.74 -1.21
C ALA A 55 -12.91 16.53 -2.50
N GLY A 56 -13.00 15.96 -3.70
CA GLY A 56 -12.62 16.65 -4.94
C GLY A 56 -11.11 16.91 -5.07
N LEU A 57 -10.29 16.04 -4.49
CA LEU A 57 -8.83 16.09 -4.53
C LEU A 57 -8.20 15.01 -5.42
N SER A 58 -9.00 14.05 -5.91
CA SER A 58 -8.50 12.89 -6.68
C SER A 58 -7.84 13.25 -8.00
N ASP A 59 -8.32 14.26 -8.71
CA ASP A 59 -7.91 14.53 -10.10
C ASP A 59 -6.43 14.92 -10.23
N ASN A 60 -5.88 15.54 -9.17
CA ASN A 60 -4.47 15.92 -9.06
C ASN A 60 -3.71 15.05 -8.05
N THR A 61 -4.16 13.81 -7.83
CA THR A 61 -3.51 12.84 -6.94
C THR A 61 -2.59 11.91 -7.73
N ILE A 62 -1.36 11.73 -7.25
CA ILE A 62 -0.46 10.65 -7.67
C ILE A 62 -0.11 9.76 -6.46
N VAL A 63 0.38 8.56 -6.74
CA VAL A 63 0.94 7.65 -5.74
C VAL A 63 2.45 7.55 -5.95
N CYS A 64 3.24 7.67 -4.89
CA CYS A 64 4.67 7.36 -4.93
C CYS A 64 4.87 5.96 -4.34
N ALA A 65 5.46 5.05 -5.12
CA ALA A 65 5.60 3.64 -4.74
C ALA A 65 6.77 2.96 -5.46
N SER A 66 7.16 1.78 -4.97
CA SER A 66 8.14 0.93 -5.68
C SER A 66 7.54 0.28 -6.93
N SER A 67 8.39 -0.07 -7.90
CA SER A 67 7.99 -0.76 -9.13
C SER A 67 7.17 -2.03 -8.89
N ALA A 68 7.50 -2.80 -7.86
CA ALA A 68 6.79 -4.03 -7.48
C ALA A 68 5.32 -3.82 -7.10
N GLN A 69 4.91 -2.60 -6.78
CA GLN A 69 3.56 -2.28 -6.31
C GLN A 69 2.70 -1.58 -7.38
N VAL A 70 3.28 -1.21 -8.53
CA VAL A 70 2.58 -0.44 -9.58
C VAL A 70 1.33 -1.17 -10.06
N GLU A 71 1.46 -2.44 -10.44
CA GLU A 71 0.32 -3.21 -10.95
C GLU A 71 -0.79 -3.42 -9.90
N LEU A 72 -0.40 -3.49 -8.63
CA LEU A 72 -1.35 -3.63 -7.52
C LEU A 72 -2.12 -2.32 -7.29
N ILE A 73 -1.43 -1.17 -7.33
CA ILE A 73 -2.05 0.16 -7.25
C ILE A 73 -3.00 0.37 -8.44
N GLU A 74 -2.55 0.08 -9.66
CA GLU A 74 -3.38 0.20 -10.86
C GLU A 74 -4.62 -0.70 -10.79
N SER A 75 -4.49 -1.93 -10.28
CA SER A 75 -5.61 -2.85 -10.09
C SER A 75 -6.64 -2.31 -9.08
N GLN A 76 -6.17 -1.78 -7.96
CA GLN A 76 -7.05 -1.32 -6.88
C GLN A 76 -7.72 0.02 -7.14
N LEU A 77 -7.05 0.91 -7.89
CA LEU A 77 -7.56 2.24 -8.23
C LEU A 77 -8.14 2.31 -9.65
N ASP A 78 -8.16 1.20 -10.39
CA ASP A 78 -8.58 1.13 -11.80
C ASP A 78 -7.90 2.20 -12.68
N GLY A 79 -6.60 2.40 -12.45
CA GLY A 79 -5.80 3.41 -13.16
C GLY A 79 -6.18 4.88 -12.87
N ALA A 80 -7.00 5.15 -11.85
CA ALA A 80 -7.44 6.51 -11.52
C ALA A 80 -6.34 7.43 -10.96
N ALA A 81 -5.19 6.89 -10.59
CA ALA A 81 -4.02 7.64 -10.13
C ALA A 81 -2.76 7.19 -10.86
N GLU A 82 -1.95 8.15 -11.27
CA GLU A 82 -0.61 7.90 -11.82
C GLU A 82 0.38 7.55 -10.69
N VAL A 83 1.41 6.77 -11.03
CA VAL A 83 2.42 6.30 -10.07
C VAL A 83 3.79 6.89 -10.39
N ALA A 84 4.36 7.65 -9.44
CA ALA A 84 5.77 8.00 -9.42
C ALA A 84 6.56 6.81 -8.85
N VAL A 85 7.38 6.19 -9.69
CA VAL A 85 8.03 4.91 -9.37
C VAL A 85 9.41 5.13 -8.76
N GLU A 86 9.57 4.73 -7.50
CA GLU A 86 10.86 4.74 -6.84
C GLU A 86 11.82 3.71 -7.47
N PRO A 87 13.04 4.09 -7.88
CA PRO A 87 14.02 3.15 -8.42
C PRO A 87 14.61 2.23 -7.34
N MET A 88 14.65 2.70 -6.08
CA MET A 88 15.12 1.93 -4.93
C MET A 88 14.57 2.51 -3.63
N ARG A 89 14.46 1.71 -2.57
CA ARG A 89 13.95 2.16 -1.26
C ARG A 89 14.95 3.08 -0.55
N ARG A 90 14.62 4.36 -0.38
CA ARG A 90 15.48 5.34 0.35
C ARG A 90 14.74 6.20 1.39
N ASP A 91 13.63 5.72 1.96
CA ASP A 91 12.84 6.44 2.98
C ASP A 91 12.12 7.68 2.38
N THR A 92 11.46 8.50 3.21
CA THR A 92 10.47 9.47 2.71
C THR A 92 11.08 10.71 2.06
N PHE A 93 12.28 11.18 2.41
CA PHE A 93 12.84 12.38 1.77
C PHE A 93 13.04 12.20 0.25
N PRO A 94 13.73 11.15 -0.22
CA PRO A 94 13.88 10.90 -1.66
C PRO A 94 12.54 10.63 -2.37
N ALA A 95 11.61 9.94 -1.74
CA ALA A 95 10.27 9.70 -2.29
C ALA A 95 9.48 11.00 -2.51
N VAL A 96 9.56 11.94 -1.55
CA VAL A 96 8.95 13.27 -1.67
C VAL A 96 9.58 14.05 -2.82
N MET A 97 10.91 14.06 -2.90
CA MET A 97 11.62 14.82 -3.95
C MET A 97 11.33 14.26 -5.35
N LEU A 98 11.31 12.94 -5.51
CA LEU A 98 10.92 12.28 -6.75
C LEU A 98 9.50 12.60 -7.16
N SER A 99 8.58 12.64 -6.21
CA SER A 99 7.19 13.03 -6.47
C SER A 99 7.09 14.48 -6.92
N CYS A 100 7.82 15.41 -6.29
CA CYS A 100 7.90 16.80 -6.76
C CYS A 100 8.42 16.88 -8.21
N ALA A 101 9.47 16.13 -8.54
CA ALA A 101 10.02 16.07 -9.89
C ALA A 101 9.02 15.50 -10.90
N TYR A 102 8.28 14.46 -10.52
CA TYR A 102 7.20 13.90 -11.34
C TYR A 102 6.09 14.93 -11.61
N LEU A 103 5.67 15.65 -10.57
CA LEU A 103 4.63 16.67 -10.67
C LEU A 103 5.04 17.78 -11.65
N LEU A 104 6.27 18.27 -11.54
CA LEU A 104 6.81 19.34 -12.38
C LEU A 104 7.02 18.88 -13.84
N SER A 105 7.73 17.77 -14.06
CA SER A 105 8.12 17.33 -15.42
C SER A 105 7.04 16.55 -16.18
N LYS A 106 6.22 15.75 -15.49
CA LYS A 106 5.28 14.82 -16.14
C LYS A 106 3.81 15.27 -16.04
N LYS A 107 3.42 15.91 -14.93
CA LYS A 107 2.06 16.43 -14.71
C LYS A 107 1.84 17.89 -15.08
N GLY A 108 2.90 18.62 -15.43
CA GLY A 108 2.82 20.04 -15.80
C GLY A 108 2.48 20.97 -14.65
N ALA A 109 2.79 20.57 -13.41
CA ALA A 109 2.69 21.45 -12.25
C ALA A 109 3.66 22.62 -12.37
N LYS A 110 3.30 23.75 -11.76
CA LYS A 110 4.14 24.95 -11.69
C LYS A 110 4.88 25.01 -10.36
N GLU A 111 5.93 25.81 -10.30
CA GLU A 111 6.73 25.98 -9.08
C GLU A 111 5.91 26.62 -7.94
N ASP A 112 4.94 27.46 -8.24
CA ASP A 112 4.04 28.08 -7.26
C ASP A 112 2.88 27.18 -6.82
N ASP A 113 2.69 26.03 -7.46
CA ASP A 113 1.66 25.07 -7.04
C ASP A 113 2.01 24.44 -5.68
N VAL A 114 0.98 24.29 -4.85
CA VAL A 114 1.09 23.59 -3.56
C VAL A 114 0.91 22.09 -3.77
N VAL A 115 1.76 21.31 -3.12
CA VAL A 115 1.64 19.85 -3.02
C VAL A 115 1.46 19.45 -1.56
N ALA A 116 0.51 18.54 -1.30
CA ALA A 116 0.35 17.88 0.00
C ALA A 116 0.72 16.40 -0.11
N PHE A 117 1.48 15.92 0.86
CA PHE A 117 1.88 14.54 1.03
C PHE A 117 1.11 13.94 2.19
N LEU A 118 0.62 12.71 2.00
CA LEU A 118 -0.01 11.95 3.08
C LEU A 118 0.28 10.45 2.93
N PRO A 119 0.28 9.69 4.03
CA PRO A 119 0.33 8.24 3.98
C PRO A 119 -0.93 7.66 3.32
N VAL A 120 -0.82 6.43 2.82
CA VAL A 120 -1.92 5.67 2.19
C VAL A 120 -2.81 4.91 3.17
N ASP A 121 -2.48 4.95 4.46
CA ASP A 121 -3.04 4.12 5.51
C ASP A 121 -3.63 4.83 6.76
N PRO A 122 -3.90 6.16 6.79
CA PRO A 122 -4.63 6.74 7.92
C PRO A 122 -6.08 6.27 7.93
N TYR A 123 -6.58 5.92 9.11
CA TYR A 123 -8.01 5.73 9.35
C TYR A 123 -8.61 7.00 9.92
N THR A 124 -9.43 7.67 9.12
CA THR A 124 -9.91 9.03 9.40
C THR A 124 -11.22 9.37 8.71
N THR A 125 -11.79 10.54 8.98
CA THR A 125 -13.07 11.01 8.42
C THR A 125 -12.88 11.97 7.22
N GLY A 126 -13.98 12.38 6.59
CA GLY A 126 -13.93 13.34 5.47
C GLY A 126 -13.34 14.70 5.85
N GLU A 127 -13.58 15.15 7.08
CA GLU A 127 -13.10 16.43 7.63
C GLU A 127 -11.57 16.53 7.61
N PHE A 128 -10.86 15.40 7.67
CA PHE A 128 -9.40 15.34 7.56
C PHE A 128 -8.92 15.93 6.22
N PHE A 129 -9.58 15.59 5.12
CA PHE A 129 -9.24 16.08 3.78
C PHE A 129 -9.64 17.53 3.57
N ASP A 130 -10.70 17.99 4.25
CA ASP A 130 -11.05 19.41 4.27
C ASP A 130 -10.01 20.24 5.03
N ARG A 131 -9.39 19.70 6.10
CA ARG A 131 -8.23 20.34 6.75
C ARG A 131 -7.02 20.41 5.82
N ILE A 132 -6.76 19.38 5.03
CA ILE A 132 -5.68 19.39 4.02
C ILE A 132 -5.91 20.51 2.99
N LYS A 133 -7.14 20.69 2.49
CA LYS A 133 -7.46 21.81 1.57
C LYS A 133 -7.16 23.16 2.18
N ARG A 134 -7.68 23.43 3.39
CA ARG A 134 -7.48 24.70 4.09
C ARG A 134 -6.01 24.98 4.34
N LEU A 135 -5.26 23.94 4.71
CA LEU A 135 -3.82 24.04 4.89
C LEU A 135 -3.14 24.40 3.56
N GLY A 136 -3.52 23.74 2.46
CA GLY A 136 -3.02 24.06 1.13
C GLY A 136 -3.34 25.49 0.67
N GLU A 137 -4.56 25.97 0.92
CA GLU A 137 -4.98 27.35 0.64
C GLU A 137 -4.14 28.37 1.41
N TYR A 138 -3.87 28.10 2.70
CA TYR A 138 -2.99 28.92 3.51
C TYR A 138 -1.57 28.92 2.94
N ILE A 139 -1.01 27.74 2.64
CA ILE A 139 0.36 27.61 2.12
C ILE A 139 0.52 28.32 0.76
N ALA A 140 -0.50 28.29 -0.10
CA ALA A 140 -0.50 29.00 -1.38
C ALA A 140 -0.32 30.52 -1.23
N SER A 141 -0.71 31.09 -0.08
CA SER A 141 -0.58 32.52 0.22
C SER A 141 0.70 32.90 0.98
N THR A 142 1.57 31.92 1.24
CA THR A 142 2.82 32.09 1.99
C THR A 142 4.03 31.76 1.15
N GLU A 143 5.21 32.17 1.59
CA GLU A 143 6.48 31.77 0.98
C GLU A 143 7.33 30.98 1.99
N ASN A 144 8.05 29.97 1.51
CA ASN A 144 9.00 29.18 2.30
C ASN A 144 8.39 28.59 3.59
N THR A 145 7.10 28.24 3.57
CA THR A 145 6.38 27.72 4.73
C THR A 145 5.97 26.28 4.49
N ILE A 146 6.17 25.42 5.50
CA ILE A 146 5.67 24.04 5.50
C ILE A 146 4.43 23.98 6.38
N GLY A 147 3.35 23.44 5.85
CA GLY A 147 2.13 23.17 6.59
C GLY A 147 2.08 21.71 7.03
N LEU A 148 1.68 21.45 8.26
CA LEU A 148 1.45 20.12 8.83
C LEU A 148 0.00 19.93 9.25
N LEU A 149 -0.47 18.69 9.28
CA LEU A 149 -1.74 18.34 9.94
C LEU A 149 -1.42 17.65 11.26
N GLY A 150 -1.92 18.23 12.36
CA GLY A 150 -1.73 17.72 13.71
C GLY A 150 -3.03 17.18 14.29
N GLY A 151 -3.05 15.89 14.65
CA GLY A 151 -4.17 15.24 15.32
C GLY A 151 -4.20 15.59 16.82
N VAL A 152 -5.37 15.88 17.38
CA VAL A 152 -5.50 16.11 18.83
C VAL A 152 -5.34 14.77 19.56
N PRO A 153 -4.34 14.62 20.44
CA PRO A 153 -4.13 13.37 21.15
C PRO A 153 -5.30 13.01 22.06
N THR A 154 -5.75 11.76 22.01
CA THR A 154 -6.76 11.23 22.92
C THR A 154 -6.15 10.46 24.11
N TYR A 155 -4.86 10.14 24.03
CA TYR A 155 -4.05 9.50 25.08
C TYR A 155 -2.55 9.75 24.86
N PRO A 156 -1.68 9.58 25.87
CA PRO A 156 -0.24 9.74 25.73
C PRO A 156 0.39 8.53 25.02
N SER A 157 0.42 8.55 23.69
CA SER A 157 1.05 7.50 22.88
C SER A 157 2.58 7.66 22.82
N THR A 158 3.33 6.60 23.06
CA THR A 158 4.79 6.51 22.81
C THR A 158 5.12 6.08 21.38
N LYS A 159 4.10 5.74 20.58
CA LYS A 159 4.26 5.22 19.21
C LYS A 159 4.31 6.31 18.14
N TYR A 160 3.87 7.53 18.47
CA TYR A 160 3.70 8.63 17.53
C TYR A 160 4.73 9.75 17.76
N GLY A 161 5.03 10.50 16.71
CA GLY A 161 5.69 11.79 16.82
C GLY A 161 4.71 12.87 17.29
N TYR A 162 5.22 13.88 17.99
CA TYR A 162 4.46 15.03 18.48
C TYR A 162 4.95 16.33 17.83
N ILE A 163 4.01 17.14 17.38
CA ILE A 163 4.17 18.52 16.97
C ILE A 163 3.92 19.39 18.21
N VAL A 164 4.86 20.28 18.54
CA VAL A 164 4.76 21.21 19.66
C VAL A 164 4.41 22.60 19.10
N PRO A 165 3.15 23.03 19.14
CA PRO A 165 2.75 24.34 18.64
C PRO A 165 2.91 25.45 19.68
N GLU A 166 3.01 26.70 19.20
CA GLU A 166 2.81 27.88 20.04
C GLU A 166 1.40 27.87 20.64
N LYS A 167 1.28 28.25 21.92
CA LYS A 167 -0.03 28.29 22.60
C LYS A 167 -0.91 29.37 21.97
N SER A 168 -1.92 28.94 21.21
CA SER A 168 -2.90 29.80 20.55
C SER A 168 -4.27 29.14 20.48
N GLY A 169 -5.32 29.97 20.49
CA GLY A 169 -6.71 29.56 20.28
C GLY A 169 -7.10 29.44 18.80
N GLN A 170 -6.17 29.67 17.88
CA GLN A 170 -6.41 29.57 16.44
C GLN A 170 -6.36 28.11 15.95
N GLU A 171 -6.99 27.86 14.80
CA GLU A 171 -6.98 26.56 14.12
C GLU A 171 -5.61 26.26 13.48
N LEU A 172 -4.98 27.28 12.89
CA LEU A 172 -3.61 27.26 12.39
C LEU A 172 -2.66 27.79 13.47
N LEU A 173 -1.61 27.03 13.74
CA LEU A 173 -0.64 27.31 14.79
C LEU A 173 0.76 27.37 14.19
N LYS A 174 1.61 28.24 14.72
CA LYS A 174 3.05 28.15 14.47
C LYS A 174 3.64 26.99 15.27
N VAL A 175 4.57 26.25 14.68
CA VAL A 175 5.25 25.11 15.34
C VAL A 175 6.55 25.58 15.98
N GLU A 176 6.76 25.24 17.25
CA GLU A 176 7.98 25.53 18.02
C GLU A 176 8.98 24.36 17.96
N GLY A 177 8.51 23.13 17.75
CA GLY A 177 9.40 21.98 17.61
C GLY A 177 8.70 20.64 17.49
N PHE A 178 9.52 19.59 17.47
CA PHE A 178 9.07 18.19 17.34
C PHE A 178 9.66 17.30 18.43
N ARG A 179 8.91 16.24 18.75
CA ARG A 179 9.34 15.16 19.65
C ARG A 179 8.94 13.82 19.05
N GLU A 180 9.91 13.08 18.54
CA GLU A 180 9.66 11.76 17.94
C GLU A 180 9.60 10.67 19.01
N LYS A 181 8.50 9.89 19.03
CA LYS A 181 8.32 8.69 19.88
C LYS A 181 8.84 8.86 21.32
N PRO A 182 8.29 9.82 22.08
CA PRO A 182 8.72 10.08 23.44
C PRO A 182 8.44 8.90 24.38
N ASP A 183 9.12 8.89 25.53
CA ASP A 183 8.71 8.02 26.66
C ASP A 183 7.34 8.45 27.22
N GLU A 184 6.74 7.58 28.03
CA GLU A 184 5.37 7.75 28.54
C GLU A 184 5.19 9.04 29.35
N ALA A 185 6.12 9.35 30.26
CA ALA A 185 6.07 10.57 31.08
C ALA A 185 6.19 11.84 30.22
N THR A 186 7.04 11.80 29.19
CA THR A 186 7.18 12.90 28.24
C THR A 186 5.94 13.04 27.37
N ALA A 187 5.34 11.94 26.93
CA ALA A 187 4.08 11.94 26.17
C ALA A 187 2.93 12.57 26.98
N GLU A 188 2.77 12.18 28.25
CA GLU A 188 1.78 12.78 29.17
C GLU A 188 1.93 14.30 29.27
N LYS A 189 3.16 14.76 29.45
CA LYS A 189 3.47 16.19 29.52
C LYS A 189 3.15 16.91 28.20
N LEU A 190 3.54 16.33 27.07
CA LEU A 190 3.28 16.90 25.75
C LEU A 190 1.78 17.06 25.48
N VAL A 191 0.98 16.04 25.81
CA VAL A 191 -0.47 16.10 25.70
C VAL A 191 -1.05 17.20 26.60
N ALA A 192 -0.59 17.30 27.85
CA ALA A 192 -1.02 18.33 28.78
C ALA A 192 -0.66 19.76 28.32
N ASP A 193 0.47 19.92 27.61
CA ASP A 193 0.92 21.19 27.06
C ASP A 193 0.23 21.57 25.73
N GLY A 194 -0.63 20.71 25.19
CA GLY A 194 -1.38 20.95 23.96
C GLY A 194 -0.63 20.57 22.68
N ALA A 195 0.34 19.66 22.76
CA ALA A 195 1.00 19.08 21.60
C ALA A 195 -0.01 18.26 20.75
N LEU A 196 0.30 18.12 19.48
CA LEU A 196 -0.50 17.39 18.51
C LEU A 196 0.25 16.14 18.06
N TRP A 197 -0.44 15.06 17.70
CA TRP A 197 0.19 13.94 17.00
C TRP A 197 0.57 14.37 15.57
N ASN A 198 1.76 14.00 15.12
CA ASN A 198 2.17 14.10 13.73
C ASN A 198 1.38 13.06 12.91
N CYS A 199 0.43 13.51 12.10
CA CYS A 199 -0.38 12.63 11.27
C CYS A 199 0.34 12.12 10.02
N GLY A 200 1.62 12.47 9.82
CA GLY A 200 2.39 12.14 8.62
C GLY A 200 1.98 12.94 7.38
N VAL A 201 1.19 14.01 7.58
CA VAL A 201 0.72 14.88 6.49
C VAL A 201 1.45 16.21 6.54
N PHE A 202 2.01 16.59 5.40
CA PHE A 202 2.69 17.85 5.22
C PHE A 202 2.45 18.41 3.83
N CYS A 203 2.52 19.73 3.67
CA CYS A 203 2.39 20.40 2.38
C CYS A 203 3.30 21.62 2.29
N PHE A 204 3.71 21.94 1.06
CA PHE A 204 4.59 23.07 0.75
C PHE A 204 4.44 23.45 -0.74
N GLN A 205 4.96 24.61 -1.14
CA GLN A 205 5.04 25.02 -2.54
C GLN A 205 6.16 24.28 -3.27
N LEU A 206 5.91 23.80 -4.49
CA LEU A 206 6.88 23.00 -5.27
C LEU A 206 8.22 23.72 -5.48
N SER A 207 8.24 25.05 -5.51
CA SER A 207 9.43 25.90 -5.59
C SER A 207 10.47 25.59 -4.51
N MET A 208 10.04 25.12 -3.33
CA MET A 208 10.93 24.75 -2.23
C MET A 208 11.76 23.49 -2.53
N ALA A 209 11.24 22.57 -3.34
CA ALA A 209 11.90 21.30 -3.63
C ALA A 209 13.25 21.49 -4.36
N ALA A 210 13.32 22.41 -5.31
CA ALA A 210 14.56 22.73 -6.04
C ALA A 210 15.67 23.24 -5.10
N GLY A 211 15.29 24.04 -4.09
CA GLY A 211 16.21 24.54 -3.07
C GLY A 211 16.83 23.40 -2.25
N TRP A 212 16.03 22.42 -1.82
CA TRP A 212 16.54 21.26 -1.07
C TRP A 212 17.40 20.35 -1.92
N LEU A 213 17.06 20.16 -3.20
CA LEU A 213 17.80 19.31 -4.13
C LEU A 213 19.16 19.86 -4.54
N THR A 214 19.31 21.20 -4.54
CA THR A 214 20.57 21.88 -4.86
C THR A 214 21.73 21.38 -3.99
N LYS A 215 21.48 21.05 -2.71
CA LYS A 215 22.49 20.50 -1.77
C LYS A 215 23.13 19.19 -2.26
N TYR A 216 22.43 18.44 -3.12
CA TYR A 216 22.87 17.14 -3.62
C TYR A 216 23.26 17.18 -5.10
N GLY A 217 23.17 18.34 -5.76
CA GLY A 217 23.43 18.48 -7.19
C GLY A 217 22.45 17.68 -8.05
N VAL A 218 21.19 17.56 -7.61
CA VAL A 218 20.11 16.86 -8.31
C VAL A 218 19.09 17.90 -8.81
N GLY A 219 18.55 17.70 -10.01
CA GLY A 219 17.53 18.57 -10.60
C GLY A 219 16.10 18.16 -10.25
N THR A 220 15.12 18.97 -10.63
CA THR A 220 13.68 18.67 -10.52
C THR A 220 13.11 17.98 -11.76
N ASP A 221 13.94 17.63 -12.74
CA ASP A 221 13.50 16.80 -13.85
C ASP A 221 13.35 15.33 -13.42
N TYR A 222 12.21 14.71 -13.73
CA TYR A 222 11.92 13.35 -13.27
C TYR A 222 12.88 12.29 -13.81
N ASP A 223 13.23 12.33 -15.11
CA ASP A 223 14.07 11.28 -15.70
C ASP A 223 15.53 11.41 -15.18
N GLN A 224 15.99 12.64 -15.00
CA GLN A 224 17.27 12.91 -14.32
C GLN A 224 17.23 12.52 -12.85
N MET A 225 16.15 12.83 -12.12
CA MET A 225 15.95 12.47 -10.72
C MET A 225 16.00 10.96 -10.50
N VAL A 226 15.37 10.17 -11.38
CA VAL A 226 15.44 8.70 -11.33
C VAL A 226 16.89 8.21 -11.47
N THR A 227 17.63 8.79 -12.40
CA THR A 227 19.05 8.46 -12.62
C THR A 227 19.92 8.83 -11.42
N ASP A 228 19.66 9.99 -10.82
CA ASP A 228 20.43 10.54 -9.71
C ASP A 228 19.92 10.15 -8.32
N TYR A 229 18.89 9.31 -8.25
CA TYR A 229 18.14 9.04 -7.02
C TYR A 229 19.03 8.50 -5.88
N GLU A 230 20.09 7.77 -6.22
CA GLU A 230 21.07 7.25 -5.26
C GLU A 230 21.90 8.33 -4.55
N LYS A 231 22.00 9.54 -5.12
CA LYS A 231 22.70 10.69 -4.53
C LYS A 231 21.93 11.27 -3.34
N LEU A 232 20.62 11.09 -3.28
CA LEU A 232 19.80 11.57 -2.17
C LEU A 232 20.01 10.70 -0.92
N PRO A 233 20.04 11.26 0.29
CA PRO A 233 20.29 10.48 1.50
C PRO A 233 19.14 9.53 1.79
N LYS A 234 19.44 8.35 2.35
CA LYS A 234 18.43 7.42 2.87
C LYS A 234 17.95 7.88 4.24
N LYS A 235 17.06 8.87 4.26
CA LYS A 235 16.53 9.53 5.47
C LYS A 235 15.07 9.93 5.29
N SER A 236 14.34 10.05 6.39
CA SER A 236 12.98 10.58 6.37
C SER A 236 12.95 12.08 6.04
N PHE A 237 11.82 12.54 5.50
CA PHE A 237 11.55 13.96 5.27
C PHE A 237 11.52 14.74 6.58
N ASP A 238 10.99 14.15 7.65
CA ASP A 238 10.98 14.73 8.99
C ASP A 238 12.41 15.10 9.44
N TYR A 239 13.34 14.15 9.32
CA TYR A 239 14.72 14.32 9.75
C TYR A 239 15.52 15.21 8.82
N GLU A 240 15.40 15.06 7.49
CA GLU A 240 16.23 15.86 6.56
C GLU A 240 15.71 17.30 6.38
N VAL A 241 14.40 17.54 6.53
CA VAL A 241 13.78 18.85 6.27
C VAL A 241 13.05 19.42 7.49
N LEU A 242 12.04 18.72 8.04
CA LEU A 242 11.14 19.33 9.03
C LEU A 242 11.86 19.78 10.31
N GLU A 243 12.77 18.97 10.85
CA GLU A 243 13.51 19.32 12.07
C GLU A 243 14.43 20.54 11.90
N HIS A 244 14.76 20.92 10.66
CA HIS A 244 15.70 21.98 10.33
C HIS A 244 15.02 23.22 9.72
N TRP A 245 13.70 23.21 9.56
CA TRP A 245 12.97 24.29 8.88
C TRP A 245 12.34 25.27 9.87
N GLU A 246 12.57 26.57 9.67
CA GLU A 246 12.14 27.60 10.63
C GLU A 246 10.64 27.94 10.53
N ARG A 247 10.08 27.92 9.32
CA ARG A 247 8.70 28.37 9.06
C ARG A 247 7.77 27.19 8.89
N ILE A 248 7.27 26.70 10.01
CA ILE A 248 6.33 25.59 10.05
C ILE A 248 5.05 26.01 10.74
N VAL A 249 3.92 25.68 10.12
CA VAL A 249 2.59 25.82 10.70
C VAL A 249 1.91 24.45 10.78
N ALA A 250 1.00 24.28 11.74
CA ALA A 250 0.17 23.08 11.87
C ALA A 250 -1.31 23.47 11.94
N ILE A 251 -2.15 22.75 11.18
CA ILE A 251 -3.61 22.83 11.33
C ILE A 251 -4.08 21.74 12.29
N LYS A 252 -4.91 22.10 13.27
CA LYS A 252 -5.49 21.14 14.22
C LYS A 252 -6.59 20.30 13.58
N TYR A 253 -6.56 19.00 13.84
CA TYR A 253 -7.63 18.06 13.53
C TYR A 253 -8.06 17.33 14.80
N ALA A 254 -9.31 17.55 15.23
CA ALA A 254 -9.81 17.07 16.52
C ALA A 254 -10.67 15.80 16.41
N ASP A 255 -10.97 15.35 15.19
CA ASP A 255 -11.79 14.17 14.95
C ASP A 255 -10.93 12.90 14.83
N LEU A 256 -11.54 11.79 14.40
CA LEU A 256 -10.94 10.46 14.38
C LEU A 256 -9.72 10.38 13.47
N TRP A 257 -8.56 10.07 14.05
CA TRP A 257 -7.35 9.68 13.33
C TRP A 257 -6.69 8.49 14.03
N LYS A 258 -6.37 7.44 13.28
CA LYS A 258 -5.61 6.28 13.74
C LYS A 258 -4.63 5.80 12.67
N ASP A 259 -3.46 5.33 13.09
CA ASP A 259 -2.53 4.56 12.25
C ASP A 259 -2.85 3.06 12.36
N LEU A 260 -3.35 2.49 11.26
CA LEU A 260 -3.62 1.06 11.15
C LEU A 260 -2.32 0.29 10.86
N GLY A 261 -1.49 0.17 11.89
CA GLY A 261 -0.17 -0.47 11.80
C GLY A 261 -0.07 -1.91 12.30
N THR A 262 -1.11 -2.44 12.98
CA THR A 262 -1.06 -3.74 13.67
C THR A 262 -2.42 -4.43 13.65
N TRP A 263 -2.45 -5.74 13.89
CA TRP A 263 -3.70 -6.48 14.06
C TRP A 263 -4.56 -5.92 15.20
N ASN A 264 -3.95 -5.51 16.32
CA ASN A 264 -4.69 -4.90 17.42
C ASN A 264 -5.52 -3.70 16.96
N THR A 265 -4.85 -2.68 16.37
CA THR A 265 -5.51 -1.46 15.92
C THR A 265 -6.48 -1.69 14.76
N LEU A 266 -6.17 -2.65 13.87
CA LEU A 266 -7.08 -2.99 12.78
C LEU A 266 -8.38 -3.63 13.27
N THR A 267 -8.30 -4.58 14.21
CA THR A 267 -9.48 -5.28 14.72
C THR A 267 -10.41 -4.38 15.54
N GLU A 268 -9.93 -3.24 16.05
CA GLU A 268 -10.79 -2.24 16.70
C GLU A 268 -11.74 -1.54 15.71
N GLU A 269 -11.33 -1.44 14.44
CA GLU A 269 -12.08 -0.76 13.37
C GLU A 269 -12.81 -1.72 12.44
N MET A 270 -12.65 -3.03 12.64
CA MET A 270 -13.40 -4.03 11.90
C MET A 270 -14.84 -4.09 12.43
N PRO A 271 -15.86 -3.84 11.59
CA PRO A 271 -17.25 -3.88 12.02
C PRO A 271 -17.73 -5.31 12.32
N GLU A 272 -17.08 -6.30 11.69
CA GLU A 272 -17.39 -7.72 11.80
C GLU A 272 -16.25 -8.42 12.54
N ASN A 273 -16.62 -9.38 13.40
CA ASN A 273 -15.66 -10.27 14.04
C ASN A 273 -15.09 -11.32 13.08
N SER A 274 -15.65 -11.48 11.88
CA SER A 274 -15.15 -12.45 10.90
C SER A 274 -15.22 -11.99 9.44
N ILE A 275 -14.20 -12.34 8.68
CA ILE A 275 -14.16 -12.24 7.22
C ILE A 275 -13.90 -13.65 6.65
N GLY A 276 -14.72 -14.07 5.68
CA GLY A 276 -14.64 -15.40 5.07
C GLY A 276 -15.44 -16.45 5.81
N ASP A 277 -15.19 -17.73 5.49
CA ASP A 277 -15.92 -18.87 6.05
C ASP A 277 -15.43 -19.19 7.48
N VAL A 278 -16.07 -18.58 8.47
CA VAL A 278 -15.75 -18.73 9.90
C VAL A 278 -17.02 -19.08 10.68
N THR A 279 -16.94 -20.14 11.48
CA THR A 279 -17.95 -20.54 12.45
C THR A 279 -17.42 -20.34 13.86
N TRP A 280 -18.18 -19.66 14.71
CA TRP A 280 -17.85 -19.40 16.11
C TRP A 280 -18.74 -20.21 17.04
N ASP A 281 -18.23 -20.56 18.23
CA ASP A 281 -19.08 -20.95 19.35
C ASP A 281 -19.45 -19.76 20.24
N ASP A 282 -20.45 -19.96 21.11
CA ASP A 282 -20.96 -18.92 22.01
C ASP A 282 -19.99 -18.58 23.16
N THR A 283 -18.83 -19.26 23.25
CA THR A 283 -17.85 -19.02 24.32
C THR A 283 -16.73 -18.07 23.91
N CYS A 284 -16.69 -17.67 22.65
CA CYS A 284 -15.72 -16.71 22.13
C CYS A 284 -16.04 -15.26 22.54
N GLU A 285 -14.99 -14.48 22.84
CA GLU A 285 -15.12 -13.12 23.35
C GLU A 285 -14.02 -12.23 22.76
N ASN A 286 -14.38 -11.02 22.31
CA ASN A 286 -13.45 -10.00 21.78
C ASN A 286 -12.39 -10.56 20.79
N SER A 287 -12.78 -11.54 19.98
CA SER A 287 -11.87 -12.23 19.06
C SER A 287 -12.27 -11.98 17.62
N HIS A 288 -11.28 -11.94 16.72
CA HIS A 288 -11.49 -11.69 15.29
C HIS A 288 -10.85 -12.79 14.47
N ALA A 289 -11.52 -13.19 13.38
CA ALA A 289 -11.04 -14.23 12.48
C ALA A 289 -11.09 -13.78 11.02
N ILE A 290 -9.97 -13.84 10.32
CA ILE A 290 -9.90 -13.53 8.90
C ILE A 290 -9.49 -14.82 8.18
N ASN A 291 -10.36 -15.33 7.32
CA ASN A 291 -10.13 -16.56 6.59
C ASN A 291 -10.25 -16.34 5.08
N VAL A 292 -9.09 -16.20 4.43
CA VAL A 292 -9.01 -16.12 2.96
C VAL A 292 -8.46 -17.40 2.33
N LEU A 293 -8.26 -18.48 3.12
CA LEU A 293 -7.74 -19.75 2.61
C LEU A 293 -8.70 -20.44 1.63
N GLY A 294 -10.00 -20.32 1.88
CA GLY A 294 -11.06 -21.03 1.16
C GLY A 294 -11.38 -22.42 1.72
N VAL A 295 -11.04 -22.66 2.99
CA VAL A 295 -11.45 -23.84 3.78
C VAL A 295 -12.21 -23.38 5.02
N PRO A 296 -13.21 -24.11 5.53
CA PRO A 296 -13.95 -23.69 6.71
C PRO A 296 -13.05 -23.54 7.95
N MET A 297 -13.23 -22.46 8.72
CA MET A 297 -12.56 -22.22 9.99
C MET A 297 -13.57 -22.31 11.13
N VAL A 298 -13.31 -23.16 12.13
CA VAL A 298 -14.12 -23.26 13.34
C VAL A 298 -13.31 -22.73 14.53
N VAL A 299 -13.83 -21.72 15.21
CA VAL A 299 -13.17 -21.07 16.36
C VAL A 299 -14.04 -21.26 17.60
N MET A 300 -13.45 -21.86 18.64
CA MET A 300 -14.14 -22.16 19.90
C MET A 300 -13.33 -21.65 21.09
N GLY A 301 -13.97 -21.01 22.07
CA GLY A 301 -13.34 -20.55 23.31
C GLY A 301 -12.26 -19.46 23.18
N ALA A 302 -12.17 -18.79 22.03
CA ALA A 302 -11.17 -17.76 21.79
C ALA A 302 -11.50 -16.47 22.55
N LYS A 303 -10.53 -15.93 23.31
CA LYS A 303 -10.69 -14.70 24.09
C LYS A 303 -9.59 -13.70 23.77
N ASN A 304 -9.97 -12.51 23.32
CA ASN A 304 -9.03 -11.46 22.92
C ASN A 304 -8.02 -11.88 21.85
N MET A 305 -8.44 -12.76 20.92
CA MET A 305 -7.56 -13.33 19.89
C MET A 305 -7.74 -12.66 18.54
N VAL A 306 -6.68 -12.68 17.74
CA VAL A 306 -6.73 -12.55 16.29
C VAL A 306 -6.30 -13.87 15.66
N ILE A 307 -7.17 -14.40 14.81
CA ILE A 307 -6.91 -15.57 13.99
C ILE A 307 -6.91 -15.10 12.53
N ALA A 308 -5.81 -15.24 11.81
CA ALA A 308 -5.75 -14.85 10.42
C ALA A 308 -5.16 -15.98 9.60
N ALA A 309 -5.85 -16.41 8.55
CA ALA A 309 -5.47 -17.54 7.72
C ALA A 309 -5.49 -17.13 6.24
N SER A 310 -4.34 -17.27 5.58
CA SER A 310 -4.11 -16.98 4.17
C SER A 310 -3.24 -18.07 3.54
N HIS A 311 -3.03 -18.01 2.22
CA HIS A 311 -2.14 -18.94 1.53
C HIS A 311 -0.68 -18.87 2.01
N ASP A 312 -0.27 -17.74 2.58
CA ASP A 312 1.07 -17.52 3.12
C ASP A 312 1.25 -18.10 4.53
N GLY A 313 0.15 -18.37 5.25
CA GLY A 313 0.21 -19.03 6.55
C GLY A 313 -1.01 -18.76 7.44
N ILE A 314 -0.88 -19.16 8.70
CA ILE A 314 -1.91 -18.99 9.72
C ILE A 314 -1.28 -18.33 10.95
N LEU A 315 -1.83 -17.19 11.34
CA LEU A 315 -1.55 -16.52 12.62
C LEU A 315 -2.66 -16.84 13.61
N VAL A 316 -2.26 -17.23 14.82
CA VAL A 316 -3.14 -17.30 15.99
C VAL A 316 -2.41 -16.59 17.12
N ALA A 317 -2.91 -15.44 17.54
CA ALA A 317 -2.26 -14.63 18.56
C ALA A 317 -3.28 -13.90 19.43
N ASP A 318 -2.89 -13.61 20.66
CA ASP A 318 -3.54 -12.55 21.43
C ASP A 318 -3.39 -11.21 20.68
N LYS A 319 -4.43 -10.37 20.72
CA LYS A 319 -4.44 -9.09 20.00
C LYS A 319 -3.26 -8.19 20.38
N HIS A 320 -2.87 -8.10 21.64
CA HIS A 320 -1.72 -7.30 22.05
C HIS A 320 -0.41 -7.91 21.55
N GLN A 321 -0.23 -9.22 21.73
CA GLN A 321 0.98 -9.95 21.31
C GLN A 321 1.20 -9.91 19.78
N SER A 322 0.13 -9.79 18.99
CA SER A 322 0.21 -9.67 17.52
C SER A 322 1.08 -8.49 17.04
N SER A 323 1.27 -7.45 17.88
CA SER A 323 2.11 -6.30 17.55
C SER A 323 3.61 -6.64 17.45
N TYR A 324 4.04 -7.77 18.04
CA TYR A 324 5.43 -8.21 18.11
C TYR A 324 5.76 -9.32 17.09
N ILE A 325 4.89 -9.53 16.10
CA ILE A 325 4.99 -10.64 15.14
C ILE A 325 6.32 -10.70 14.37
N LYS A 326 7.03 -9.58 14.20
CA LYS A 326 8.26 -9.51 13.41
C LYS A 326 9.31 -10.53 13.86
N ASP A 327 9.47 -10.71 15.18
CA ASP A 327 10.46 -11.63 15.73
C ASP A 327 10.11 -13.08 15.40
N CYS A 328 8.82 -13.41 15.36
CA CYS A 328 8.32 -14.74 15.02
C CYS A 328 8.47 -15.08 13.52
N LEU A 329 8.51 -14.06 12.65
CA LEU A 329 8.60 -14.27 11.19
C LEU A 329 10.03 -14.42 10.67
N THR A 330 11.05 -14.26 11.51
CA THR A 330 12.48 -14.29 11.11
C THR A 330 12.87 -15.53 10.30
N ASN A 331 12.26 -16.67 10.59
CA ASN A 331 12.57 -17.96 9.95
C ASN A 331 11.52 -18.42 8.93
N ILE A 332 10.51 -17.59 8.63
CA ILE A 332 9.48 -17.94 7.64
C ILE A 332 9.94 -17.39 6.29
N ALA A 333 10.02 -18.27 5.29
CA ALA A 333 10.32 -17.88 3.93
C ALA A 333 9.30 -16.85 3.43
N ASP A 334 9.79 -15.79 2.80
CA ASP A 334 8.94 -14.74 2.26
C ASP A 334 8.48 -15.11 0.85
N THR A 335 7.52 -16.03 0.78
CA THR A 335 6.92 -16.45 -0.48
C THR A 335 5.44 -16.08 -0.48
N SER A 336 5.10 -15.04 -1.24
CA SER A 336 3.70 -14.71 -1.50
C SER A 336 3.07 -15.82 -2.35
N LYS A 337 1.97 -16.39 -1.88
CA LYS A 337 1.18 -17.36 -2.64
C LYS A 337 -0.04 -16.72 -3.31
N TYR A 338 -0.24 -15.42 -3.12
CA TYR A 338 -1.30 -14.65 -3.75
C TYR A 338 -0.76 -13.35 -4.32
N GLU A 339 -1.09 -13.07 -5.57
CA GLU A 339 -0.70 -11.85 -6.26
C GLU A 339 -1.93 -11.21 -6.92
N GLU A 340 -2.08 -9.92 -6.73
CA GLU A 340 -3.07 -9.11 -7.43
C GLU A 340 -2.33 -8.17 -8.39
N ARG A 341 -2.75 -8.22 -9.66
CA ARG A 341 -2.11 -7.60 -10.81
C ARG A 341 -3.16 -6.76 -11.54
N ARG A 342 -2.74 -5.79 -12.37
CA ARG A 342 -3.65 -4.93 -13.15
C ARG A 342 -4.58 -5.68 -14.10
N TRP A 343 -4.19 -6.89 -14.49
CA TRP A 343 -4.94 -7.76 -15.40
C TRP A 343 -5.72 -8.86 -14.68
N GLY A 344 -5.50 -9.09 -13.39
CA GLY A 344 -6.05 -10.26 -12.71
C GLY A 344 -5.38 -10.67 -11.42
N THR A 345 -5.51 -11.95 -11.06
CA THR A 345 -4.94 -12.52 -9.83
C THR A 345 -4.26 -13.85 -10.11
N ILE A 346 -3.16 -14.11 -9.40
CA ILE A 346 -2.46 -15.40 -9.40
C ILE A 346 -2.49 -15.94 -7.97
N LYS A 347 -2.86 -17.21 -7.82
CA LYS A 347 -2.83 -17.91 -6.54
C LYS A 347 -2.08 -19.23 -6.68
N THR A 348 -0.97 -19.38 -5.98
CA THR A 348 -0.25 -20.66 -5.88
C THR A 348 -1.03 -21.60 -4.97
N ILE A 349 -1.49 -22.71 -5.54
CA ILE A 349 -2.22 -23.76 -4.83
C ILE A 349 -1.22 -24.74 -4.21
N ASP A 350 -0.24 -25.15 -5.01
CA ASP A 350 0.72 -26.20 -4.65
C ASP A 350 2.08 -25.91 -5.29
N SER A 351 3.13 -26.32 -4.60
CA SER A 351 4.52 -26.22 -5.06
C SER A 351 5.28 -27.40 -4.48
N ASP A 352 5.78 -28.26 -5.36
CA ASP A 352 6.45 -29.49 -4.98
C ASP A 352 7.77 -29.64 -5.75
N GLU A 353 8.71 -30.37 -5.16
CA GLU A 353 10.01 -30.67 -5.76
C GLU A 353 10.31 -32.16 -5.52
N ASP A 354 10.38 -32.93 -6.61
CA ASP A 354 10.68 -34.36 -6.57
C ASP A 354 11.77 -34.69 -7.60
N ASP A 355 12.84 -35.34 -7.17
CA ASP A 355 14.01 -35.69 -7.98
C ASP A 355 14.58 -34.53 -8.85
N GLY A 356 14.54 -33.29 -8.32
CA GLY A 356 15.02 -32.09 -9.01
C GLY A 356 14.07 -31.54 -10.09
N ILE A 357 12.89 -32.13 -10.23
CA ILE A 357 11.79 -31.59 -11.01
C ILE A 357 10.90 -30.79 -10.08
N LYS A 358 10.76 -29.51 -10.38
CA LYS A 358 9.89 -28.60 -9.66
C LYS A 358 8.55 -28.51 -10.40
N SER A 359 7.47 -28.64 -9.63
CA SER A 359 6.12 -28.43 -10.13
C SER A 359 5.44 -27.34 -9.32
N VAL A 360 4.77 -26.42 -10.00
CA VAL A 360 3.99 -25.35 -9.37
C VAL A 360 2.61 -25.33 -10.00
N THR A 361 1.58 -25.43 -9.16
CA THR A 361 0.18 -25.33 -9.58
C THR A 361 -0.37 -23.98 -9.16
N ARG A 362 -0.82 -23.18 -10.14
CA ARG A 362 -1.41 -21.86 -9.94
C ARG A 362 -2.85 -21.82 -10.41
N ARG A 363 -3.68 -21.08 -9.68
CA ARG A 363 -4.99 -20.63 -10.16
C ARG A 363 -4.87 -19.19 -10.62
N ILE A 364 -5.17 -18.97 -11.89
CA ILE A 364 -5.07 -17.66 -12.53
C ILE A 364 -6.49 -17.18 -12.85
N LYS A 365 -6.76 -15.92 -12.54
CA LYS A 365 -7.97 -15.22 -12.97
C LYS A 365 -7.52 -14.03 -13.81
N VAL A 366 -7.93 -13.96 -15.08
CA VAL A 366 -7.77 -12.78 -15.92
C VAL A 366 -9.11 -12.05 -15.97
N VAL A 367 -9.13 -10.77 -15.59
CA VAL A 367 -10.34 -9.95 -15.56
C VAL A 367 -10.83 -9.70 -16.98
N ALA A 368 -12.15 -9.72 -17.18
CA ALA A 368 -12.79 -9.49 -18.48
C ALA A 368 -12.18 -8.29 -19.22
N GLY A 369 -11.75 -8.50 -20.47
CA GLY A 369 -11.19 -7.46 -21.33
C GLY A 369 -9.70 -7.13 -21.07
N LYS A 370 -9.08 -7.69 -20.03
CA LYS A 370 -7.65 -7.55 -19.76
C LYS A 370 -6.83 -8.66 -20.42
N THR A 371 -5.54 -8.40 -20.57
CA THR A 371 -4.54 -9.32 -21.12
C THR A 371 -3.35 -9.38 -20.17
N THR A 372 -2.80 -10.57 -19.93
CA THR A 372 -1.51 -10.71 -19.23
C THR A 372 -0.39 -10.08 -20.05
N PRO A 373 0.72 -9.64 -19.45
CA PRO A 373 1.93 -9.32 -20.21
C PRO A 373 2.36 -10.50 -21.08
N GLU A 374 2.93 -10.21 -22.25
CA GLU A 374 3.59 -11.25 -23.04
C GLU A 374 4.87 -11.66 -22.32
N HIS A 375 5.06 -12.96 -22.16
CA HIS A 375 6.22 -13.51 -21.49
C HIS A 375 6.57 -14.88 -22.05
N ARG A 376 7.75 -15.37 -21.69
CA ARG A 376 8.20 -16.74 -21.98
C ARG A 376 8.98 -17.28 -20.80
N HIS A 377 8.92 -18.58 -20.63
CA HIS A 377 9.67 -19.32 -19.61
C HIS A 377 10.68 -20.24 -20.28
N LEU A 378 11.96 -20.13 -19.93
CA LEU A 378 13.04 -20.89 -20.60
C LEU A 378 13.23 -22.31 -20.02
N SER A 379 12.87 -22.51 -18.76
CA SER A 379 13.25 -23.69 -17.96
C SER A 379 12.07 -24.63 -17.64
N HIS A 380 10.83 -24.24 -17.95
CA HIS A 380 9.65 -25.05 -17.66
C HIS A 380 8.62 -25.07 -18.80
N THR A 381 7.85 -26.15 -18.84
CA THR A 381 6.65 -26.29 -19.66
C THR A 381 5.42 -25.98 -18.84
N GLU A 382 4.41 -25.40 -19.47
CA GLU A 382 3.17 -25.02 -18.80
C GLU A 382 2.00 -25.76 -19.40
N THR A 383 1.08 -26.19 -18.53
CA THR A 383 -0.21 -26.73 -18.96
C THR A 383 -1.30 -25.88 -18.36
N ILE A 384 -2.05 -25.21 -19.22
CA ILE A 384 -3.16 -24.34 -18.84
C ILE A 384 -4.46 -25.09 -19.10
N THR A 385 -5.29 -25.23 -18.08
CA THR A 385 -6.66 -25.74 -18.18
C THR A 385 -7.65 -24.65 -17.80
N VAL A 386 -8.57 -24.33 -18.70
CA VAL A 386 -9.60 -23.31 -18.47
C VAL A 386 -10.73 -23.90 -17.63
N LEU A 387 -10.97 -23.32 -16.46
CA LEU A 387 -12.05 -23.70 -15.55
C LEU A 387 -13.38 -23.07 -15.93
N SER A 388 -13.37 -21.79 -16.32
CA SER A 388 -14.58 -21.03 -16.65
C SER A 388 -14.25 -19.77 -17.44
N GLY A 389 -15.24 -19.24 -18.16
CA GLY A 389 -15.11 -18.05 -18.98
C GLY A 389 -14.63 -18.36 -20.39
N MET A 390 -14.33 -17.30 -21.14
CA MET A 390 -13.84 -17.38 -22.51
C MET A 390 -12.71 -16.37 -22.72
N GLY A 391 -11.77 -16.71 -23.59
CA GLY A 391 -10.59 -15.90 -23.82
C GLY A 391 -9.77 -16.39 -25.00
N LYS A 392 -8.54 -15.89 -25.08
CA LYS A 392 -7.57 -16.29 -26.10
C LYS A 392 -6.21 -16.50 -25.47
N LEU A 393 -5.52 -17.56 -25.89
CA LEU A 393 -4.09 -17.69 -25.73
C LEU A 393 -3.44 -17.09 -26.99
N ILE A 394 -2.60 -16.09 -26.82
CA ILE A 394 -1.73 -15.58 -27.87
C ILE A 394 -0.43 -16.36 -27.72
N LEU A 395 -0.09 -17.24 -28.65
CA LEU A 395 1.09 -18.10 -28.62
C LEU A 395 1.94 -17.83 -29.86
N GLU A 396 3.14 -17.26 -29.68
CA GLU A 396 4.01 -16.81 -30.79
C GLU A 396 3.25 -15.94 -31.83
N GLY A 397 2.37 -15.06 -31.34
CA GLY A 397 1.54 -14.18 -32.18
C GLY A 397 0.31 -14.86 -32.81
N VAL A 398 0.09 -16.16 -32.61
CA VAL A 398 -1.11 -16.86 -33.08
C VAL A 398 -2.15 -16.90 -31.96
N GLU A 399 -3.37 -16.48 -32.28
CA GLU A 399 -4.48 -16.53 -31.33
C GLU A 399 -5.18 -17.90 -31.35
N VAL A 400 -5.29 -18.53 -30.18
CA VAL A 400 -6.00 -19.78 -29.93
C VAL A 400 -7.15 -19.49 -28.98
N ASP A 401 -8.37 -19.85 -29.37
CA ASP A 401 -9.55 -19.65 -28.52
C ASP A 401 -9.49 -20.56 -27.28
N LEU A 402 -9.76 -19.95 -26.12
CA LEU A 402 -9.84 -20.61 -24.82
C LEU A 402 -11.29 -20.59 -24.34
N MET A 403 -11.83 -21.77 -24.05
CA MET A 403 -13.18 -21.99 -23.51
C MET A 403 -13.09 -22.94 -22.32
N ALA A 404 -14.07 -22.92 -21.42
CA ALA A 404 -14.14 -23.86 -20.30
C ALA A 404 -13.94 -25.32 -20.75
N GLY A 405 -13.02 -26.02 -20.09
CA GLY A 405 -12.59 -27.38 -20.43
C GLY A 405 -11.45 -27.48 -21.45
N ALA A 406 -11.04 -26.38 -22.09
CA ALA A 406 -9.87 -26.38 -22.95
C ALA A 406 -8.58 -26.58 -22.13
N THR A 407 -7.67 -27.40 -22.65
CA THR A 407 -6.33 -27.60 -22.11
C THR A 407 -5.30 -27.36 -23.19
N VAL A 408 -4.30 -26.54 -22.90
CA VAL A 408 -3.20 -26.21 -23.82
C VAL A 408 -1.87 -26.43 -23.10
N SER A 409 -0.91 -27.06 -23.77
CA SER A 409 0.46 -27.17 -23.30
C SER A 409 1.35 -26.19 -24.06
N ILE A 410 2.11 -25.39 -23.32
CA ILE A 410 3.01 -24.37 -23.82
C ILE A 410 4.43 -24.86 -23.51
N ALA A 411 5.17 -25.21 -24.56
CA ALA A 411 6.55 -25.64 -24.43
C ALA A 411 7.46 -24.49 -23.96
N ALA A 412 8.54 -24.84 -23.27
CA ALA A 412 9.57 -23.89 -22.87
C ALA A 412 10.08 -23.04 -24.05
N GLY A 413 10.38 -21.78 -23.76
CA GLY A 413 10.88 -20.76 -24.68
C GLY A 413 9.81 -20.11 -25.56
N LYS A 414 8.54 -20.54 -25.49
CA LYS A 414 7.45 -19.96 -26.28
C LYS A 414 6.87 -18.71 -25.60
N ARG A 415 6.82 -17.63 -26.38
CA ARG A 415 6.16 -16.39 -25.99
C ARG A 415 4.67 -16.58 -26.01
N HIS A 416 4.03 -16.15 -24.93
CA HIS A 416 2.60 -16.23 -24.84
C HIS A 416 1.99 -15.18 -23.90
N ALA A 417 0.69 -14.94 -24.11
CA ALA A 417 -0.15 -14.11 -23.25
C ALA A 417 -1.58 -14.63 -23.24
N ILE A 418 -2.32 -14.36 -22.17
CA ILE A 418 -3.72 -14.77 -22.00
C ILE A 418 -4.60 -13.54 -21.97
N LYS A 419 -5.62 -13.51 -22.83
CA LYS A 419 -6.62 -12.45 -22.90
C LYS A 419 -7.99 -12.98 -22.47
N ALA A 420 -8.65 -12.33 -21.52
CA ALA A 420 -10.03 -12.64 -21.18
C ALA A 420 -10.99 -11.88 -22.11
N MET A 421 -12.04 -12.55 -22.60
CA MET A 421 -13.03 -11.97 -23.51
C MET A 421 -14.43 -12.08 -22.93
N GLY A 422 -15.17 -10.97 -22.88
CA GLY A 422 -16.59 -10.92 -22.47
C GLY A 422 -16.91 -11.25 -21.00
N SER A 423 -16.07 -12.06 -20.35
CA SER A 423 -16.19 -12.51 -18.96
C SER A 423 -14.81 -12.75 -18.37
N ASP A 424 -14.72 -12.86 -17.04
CA ASP A 424 -13.49 -13.27 -16.37
C ASP A 424 -13.09 -14.68 -16.83
N LEU A 425 -11.82 -14.84 -17.22
CA LEU A 425 -11.26 -16.14 -17.55
C LEU A 425 -10.57 -16.72 -16.31
N ARG A 426 -10.93 -17.94 -15.91
CA ARG A 426 -10.29 -18.64 -14.79
C ARG A 426 -9.59 -19.89 -15.30
N CYS A 427 -8.32 -20.04 -14.95
CA CYS A 427 -7.48 -21.14 -15.39
C CYS A 427 -6.77 -21.80 -14.19
N ILE A 428 -6.41 -23.06 -14.36
CA ILE A 428 -5.33 -23.70 -13.60
C ILE A 428 -4.14 -23.81 -14.54
N GLU A 429 -3.01 -23.31 -14.09
CA GLU A 429 -1.71 -23.49 -14.72
C GLU A 429 -0.91 -24.49 -13.88
N VAL A 430 -0.30 -25.46 -14.55
CA VAL A 430 0.68 -26.35 -13.95
C VAL A 430 1.99 -26.15 -14.71
N SER A 431 2.99 -25.61 -14.02
CA SER A 431 4.35 -25.42 -14.54
C SER A 431 5.22 -26.58 -14.06
N ILE A 432 5.95 -27.23 -14.96
CA ILE A 432 6.86 -28.34 -14.65
C ILE A 432 8.21 -28.09 -15.34
N GLY A 433 9.29 -28.10 -14.57
CA GLY A 433 10.64 -27.84 -15.08
C GLY A 433 11.74 -28.23 -14.09
N THR A 434 12.99 -28.00 -14.48
CA THR A 434 14.18 -28.25 -13.64
C THR A 434 14.74 -26.93 -13.13
N ASP A 435 15.01 -26.83 -11.83
CA ASP A 435 15.46 -25.60 -11.15
C ASP A 435 16.96 -25.34 -11.43
N GLU A 436 17.33 -24.87 -12.62
CA GLU A 436 18.63 -24.18 -12.78
C GLU A 436 18.47 -22.73 -12.31
N LYS A 437 18.92 -22.45 -11.09
CA LYS A 437 18.92 -21.11 -10.47
C LYS A 437 19.29 -19.99 -11.46
N SER A 438 18.37 -19.07 -11.74
CA SER A 438 18.41 -17.67 -11.25
C SER A 438 17.43 -16.82 -12.05
N THR A 439 16.47 -16.15 -11.39
CA THR A 439 15.95 -14.77 -11.60
C THR A 439 15.86 -14.11 -13.00
N LEU A 440 16.07 -14.85 -14.08
CA LEU A 440 16.18 -14.43 -15.48
C LEU A 440 15.25 -15.25 -16.40
N ASP A 441 14.52 -16.23 -15.84
CA ASP A 441 13.76 -17.21 -16.64
C ASP A 441 12.45 -16.67 -17.20
N ASP A 442 11.93 -15.58 -16.63
CA ASP A 442 10.69 -14.94 -17.04
C ASP A 442 11.04 -13.62 -17.74
N GLU A 443 11.17 -13.68 -19.06
CA GLU A 443 11.35 -12.48 -19.86
C GLU A 443 9.99 -11.88 -20.16
N ILE A 444 9.61 -10.80 -19.46
CA ILE A 444 8.46 -9.97 -19.84
C ILE A 444 8.84 -9.18 -21.08
N ILE A 445 8.07 -9.36 -22.15
CA ILE A 445 8.29 -8.74 -23.44
C ILE A 445 7.22 -7.67 -23.64
N GLY A 446 7.60 -6.41 -23.42
CA GLY A 446 6.74 -5.24 -23.68
C GLY A 446 6.26 -4.53 -22.44
#